data_AF-A0A351WGT5-F1
#
_entry.id   AF-A0A351WGT5-F1
#
_cell.length_a   1.000
_cell.length_b   1.000
_cell.length_c   1.000
_cell.angle_alpha   90.00
_cell.angle_beta   90.00
_cell.angle_gamma   90.00
#
_symmetry.space_group_name_H-M   'P 1'
#
loop_
_entity.id
_entity.type
_entity.pdbx_description
1 polymer ?
#
loop_
_entity_poly.entity_id
_entity_poly.type
_entity_poly.pdbx_seq_one_letter_code
_entity_poly.pdbx_strand_id
1 'polypeptide(L)'
;MPFVVLTGSVRDEWTGAPLENASLSFVARDGLIAGLCYDGYPAFASYKQPWRTGAAGEFPGQVILPAVHWDLAVSRTQYCPGAAANVLPAYSFGTTTNLGIIFLTPDDADSNGIADGWQDRCFGVNQPVQPEADDDHDGQSNQQEYWAHTDPTDAASFFSCAIPEAAETQGLTLTWPTAPGRIYSLQSCDQLESGLWSRLAGPWTADVQTASMTWTNASSAGMASYYRVRVTLP
;
A
#
# COMPACT_ATOMS: atom_id res chain seq x y z
N MET A 1 19.25 -7.84 30.66
CA MET A 1 17.78 -7.69 30.72
C MET A 1 17.18 -8.56 29.63
N PRO A 2 16.06 -9.26 29.88
CA PRO A 2 15.36 -9.98 28.82
C PRO A 2 14.94 -9.02 27.70
N PHE A 3 15.04 -9.47 26.45
CA PHE A 3 14.67 -8.69 25.28
C PHE A 3 13.57 -9.40 24.50
N VAL A 4 12.81 -8.61 23.75
CA VAL A 4 11.80 -9.05 22.79
C VAL A 4 12.14 -8.50 21.43
N VAL A 5 11.79 -9.26 20.39
CA VAL A 5 11.93 -8.82 18.99
C VAL A 5 10.54 -8.45 18.49
N LEU A 6 10.42 -7.28 17.88
CA LEU A 6 9.18 -6.83 17.26
C LEU A 6 9.27 -6.89 15.74
N THR A 7 8.19 -7.37 15.13
CA THR A 7 7.96 -7.27 13.69
C THR A 7 6.59 -6.65 13.43
N GLY A 8 6.38 -6.21 12.21
CA GLY A 8 5.14 -5.55 11.79
C GLY A 8 5.33 -4.93 10.42
N SER A 9 4.30 -4.26 9.93
CA SER A 9 4.40 -3.44 8.72
C SER A 9 3.55 -2.19 8.83
N VAL A 10 3.92 -1.16 8.07
CA VAL A 10 3.20 0.10 7.97
C VAL A 10 2.66 0.25 6.55
N ARG A 11 1.38 0.59 6.44
CA ARG A 11 0.66 0.71 5.17
C ARG A 11 -0.08 2.05 5.10
N ASP A 12 -0.30 2.50 3.88
CA ASP A 12 -1.19 3.59 3.56
C ASP A 12 -2.63 3.15 3.84
N GLU A 13 -3.38 3.92 4.64
CA GLU A 13 -4.75 3.56 5.02
C GLU A 13 -5.70 3.54 3.81
N TRP A 14 -5.53 4.48 2.89
CA TRP A 14 -6.46 4.64 1.76
C TRP A 14 -6.17 3.62 0.69
N THR A 15 -4.91 3.34 0.46
CA THR A 15 -4.51 2.61 -0.74
C THR A 15 -3.89 1.25 -0.48
N GLY A 16 -3.63 0.92 0.78
CA GLY A 16 -2.99 -0.32 1.19
C GLY A 16 -1.51 -0.42 0.78
N ALA A 17 -0.95 0.62 0.16
CA ALA A 17 0.43 0.63 -0.31
C ALA A 17 1.41 0.49 0.87
N PRO A 18 2.54 -0.22 0.70
CA PRO A 18 3.64 -0.17 1.65
C PRO A 18 4.11 1.26 1.89
N LEU A 19 4.33 1.62 3.15
CA LEU A 19 4.99 2.87 3.49
C LEU A 19 6.45 2.60 3.81
N GLU A 20 7.31 2.81 2.82
CA GLU A 20 8.76 2.83 3.02
C GLU A 20 9.19 4.10 3.79
N ASN A 21 10.25 3.97 4.59
CA ASN A 21 10.89 5.05 5.35
C ASN A 21 10.02 5.69 6.45
N ALA A 22 8.92 5.05 6.85
CA ALA A 22 8.16 5.46 8.03
C ALA A 22 9.01 5.27 9.30
N SER A 23 9.09 6.31 10.13
CA SER A 23 9.87 6.31 11.36
C SER A 23 9.12 5.59 12.47
N LEU A 24 9.81 4.71 13.21
CA LEU A 24 9.26 3.99 14.35
C LEU A 24 9.92 4.48 15.64
N SER A 25 9.10 4.81 16.64
CA SER A 25 9.56 5.20 17.97
C SER A 25 8.75 4.50 19.05
N PHE A 26 9.44 3.93 20.05
CA PHE A 26 8.86 3.17 21.13
C PHE A 26 9.11 3.87 22.45
N VAL A 27 8.06 4.15 23.22
CA VAL A 27 8.17 4.79 24.53
C VAL A 27 7.83 3.77 25.60
N ALA A 28 8.77 3.53 26.53
CA ALA A 28 8.55 2.59 27.62
C ALA A 28 7.49 3.13 28.58
N ARG A 29 6.52 2.31 28.96
CA ARG A 29 5.47 2.67 29.91
C ARG A 29 5.88 2.49 31.35
N ASP A 30 6.68 1.45 31.62
CA ASP A 30 6.97 0.99 32.96
C ASP A 30 8.39 0.47 33.13
N GLY A 31 8.68 0.00 34.35
CA GLY A 31 10.01 -0.43 34.76
C GLY A 31 10.99 0.73 34.95
N LEU A 32 12.28 0.39 35.05
CA LEU A 32 13.36 1.35 35.31
C LEU A 32 13.65 2.30 34.14
N ILE A 33 13.07 2.02 32.97
CA ILE A 33 13.25 2.79 31.74
C ILE A 33 11.97 3.54 31.33
N ALA A 34 10.95 3.59 32.19
CA ALA A 34 9.70 4.28 31.91
C ALA A 34 9.93 5.72 31.41
N GLY A 35 9.23 6.10 30.35
CA GLY A 35 9.34 7.40 29.69
C GLY A 35 10.50 7.52 28.70
N LEU A 36 11.41 6.55 28.62
CA LEU A 36 12.49 6.58 27.63
C LEU A 36 11.99 6.20 26.23
N CYS A 37 12.45 6.94 25.22
CA CYS A 37 12.12 6.73 23.82
C CYS A 37 13.25 6.00 23.09
N TYR A 38 12.89 4.90 22.41
CA TYR A 38 13.74 4.06 21.58
C TYR A 38 13.26 4.17 20.14
N ASP A 39 14.07 4.77 19.29
CA ASP A 39 13.77 5.10 17.89
C ASP A 39 14.87 4.59 16.93
N GLY A 40 15.74 3.71 17.41
CA GLY A 40 16.87 3.19 16.67
C GLY A 40 17.82 2.34 17.51
N TYR A 41 18.81 1.74 16.85
CA TYR A 41 19.79 0.86 17.46
C TYR A 41 21.24 1.26 17.11
N PRO A 42 22.19 1.26 18.07
CA PRO A 42 21.99 1.09 19.50
C PRO A 42 21.21 2.25 20.12
N ALA A 43 20.33 1.97 21.08
CA ALA A 43 19.53 3.00 21.73
C ALA A 43 20.42 4.06 22.41
N PHE A 44 20.01 5.34 22.32
CA PHE A 44 20.71 6.51 22.88
C PHE A 44 22.13 6.77 22.35
N ALA A 45 22.61 6.01 21.36
CA ALA A 45 23.87 6.30 20.70
C ALA A 45 23.70 7.45 19.70
N SER A 46 24.70 8.33 19.60
CA SER A 46 24.73 9.38 18.57
C SER A 46 24.84 8.82 17.15
N TYR A 47 25.40 7.62 17.01
CA TYR A 47 25.54 6.87 15.74
C TYR A 47 24.44 5.83 15.55
N LYS A 48 23.35 5.88 16.32
CA LYS A 48 22.23 4.94 16.19
C LYS A 48 21.72 4.94 14.75
N GLN A 49 21.38 3.77 14.26
CA GLN A 49 20.59 3.62 13.05
C GLN A 49 19.12 3.80 13.42
N PRO A 50 18.44 4.85 12.93
CA PRO A 50 17.02 5.07 13.20
C PRO A 50 16.19 3.90 12.66
N TRP A 51 15.15 3.52 13.37
CA TRP A 51 14.22 2.51 12.88
C TRP A 51 13.30 3.12 11.84
N ARG A 52 13.47 2.64 10.61
CA ARG A 52 12.65 3.00 9.45
C ARG A 52 12.14 1.74 8.79
N THR A 53 10.93 1.79 8.25
CA THR A 53 10.36 0.69 7.47
C THR A 53 11.08 0.50 6.14
N GLY A 54 11.18 -0.75 5.69
CA GLY A 54 11.74 -1.12 4.39
C GLY A 54 10.76 -0.93 3.23
N ALA A 55 11.18 -1.35 2.04
CA ALA A 55 10.44 -1.14 0.79
C ALA A 55 9.05 -1.82 0.77
N ALA A 56 8.88 -2.95 1.46
CA ALA A 56 7.59 -3.59 1.63
C ALA A 56 6.83 -3.08 2.86
N GLY A 57 7.22 -1.95 3.44
CA GLY A 57 6.62 -1.32 4.62
C GLY A 57 6.92 -2.07 5.91
N GLU A 58 7.73 -3.12 5.87
CA GLU A 58 8.09 -3.96 7.01
C GLU A 58 8.96 -3.20 8.02
N PHE A 59 8.79 -3.53 9.29
CA PHE A 59 9.69 -3.06 10.34
C PHE A 59 11.14 -3.49 10.05
N PRO A 60 12.14 -2.70 10.44
CA PRO A 60 13.53 -3.08 10.25
C PRO A 60 13.84 -4.37 11.04
N GLY A 61 14.71 -5.22 10.52
CA GLY A 61 14.96 -6.58 11.06
C GLY A 61 15.53 -6.64 12.49
N GLN A 62 15.78 -5.50 13.15
CA GLN A 62 16.38 -5.41 14.49
C GLN A 62 15.62 -4.44 15.42
N VAL A 63 14.29 -4.45 15.42
CA VAL A 63 13.52 -3.82 16.50
C VAL A 63 13.59 -4.71 17.73
N ILE A 64 14.67 -4.55 18.51
CA ILE A 64 14.94 -5.30 19.74
C ILE A 64 14.77 -4.35 20.92
N LEU A 65 13.84 -4.70 21.81
CA LEU A 65 13.48 -3.87 22.97
C LEU A 65 13.63 -4.66 24.27
N PRO A 66 13.97 -4.00 25.39
CA PRO A 66 13.80 -4.57 26.72
C PRO A 66 12.36 -5.05 26.93
N ALA A 67 12.20 -6.17 27.65
CA ALA A 67 10.89 -6.77 27.92
C ALA A 67 10.12 -6.00 29.02
N VAL A 68 9.59 -4.85 28.65
CA VAL A 68 8.67 -3.98 29.40
C VAL A 68 7.47 -3.65 28.51
N HIS A 69 6.48 -2.90 29.02
CA HIS A 69 5.38 -2.44 28.18
C HIS A 69 5.81 -1.21 27.36
N TRP A 70 5.39 -1.17 26.10
CA TRP A 70 5.76 -0.12 25.15
C TRP A 70 4.54 0.50 24.48
N ASP A 71 4.59 1.80 24.28
CA ASP A 71 3.81 2.49 23.27
C ASP A 71 4.62 2.64 21.99
N LEU A 72 3.96 2.57 20.85
CA LEU A 72 4.55 2.80 19.54
C LEU A 72 3.96 4.07 18.95
N ALA A 73 4.82 4.97 18.48
CA ALA A 73 4.45 6.06 17.59
C ALA A 73 5.16 5.88 16.24
N VAL A 74 4.38 6.01 15.17
CA VAL A 74 4.80 5.87 13.78
C VAL A 74 4.55 7.18 13.06
N SER A 75 5.52 7.66 12.29
CA SER A 75 5.38 8.92 11.54
C SER A 75 6.04 8.86 10.17
N ARG A 76 5.44 9.55 9.21
CA ARG A 76 5.94 9.75 7.84
C ARG A 76 5.46 11.12 7.36
N THR A 77 6.28 11.83 6.59
CA THR A 77 5.88 13.09 5.95
C THR A 77 4.69 12.85 5.01
N GLN A 78 3.73 13.77 4.95
CA GLN A 78 2.45 13.68 4.20
C GLN A 78 1.46 12.63 4.76
N TYR A 79 1.61 12.27 6.04
CA TYR A 79 0.71 11.37 6.75
C TYR A 79 0.46 11.88 8.17
N CYS A 80 -0.77 11.64 8.63
CA CYS A 80 -1.13 11.81 10.02
C CYS A 80 -0.34 10.78 10.89
N PRO A 81 0.37 11.23 11.96
CA PRO A 81 1.11 10.32 12.82
C PRO A 81 0.21 9.28 13.48
N GLY A 82 0.60 8.01 13.41
CA GLY A 82 -0.09 6.89 14.04
C GLY A 82 0.48 6.57 15.42
N ALA A 83 -0.35 6.09 16.33
CA ALA A 83 0.10 5.60 17.63
C ALA A 83 -0.66 4.33 18.04
N ALA A 84 0.06 3.37 18.61
CA ALA A 84 -0.50 2.16 19.19
C ALA A 84 -0.05 2.06 20.65
N ALA A 85 -1.02 1.95 21.56
CA ALA A 85 -0.75 1.88 22.98
C ALA A 85 -0.54 0.43 23.42
N ASN A 86 0.41 0.22 24.35
CA ASN A 86 0.66 -1.06 24.98
C ASN A 86 0.83 -2.21 23.96
N VAL A 87 1.70 -2.01 22.96
CA VAL A 87 1.92 -2.95 21.84
C VAL A 87 2.51 -4.29 22.27
N LEU A 88 2.96 -4.40 23.51
CA LEU A 88 3.50 -5.60 24.13
C LEU A 88 2.79 -5.89 25.46
N PRO A 89 1.52 -6.34 25.45
CA PRO A 89 0.76 -6.59 26.67
C PRO A 89 1.23 -7.84 27.42
N ALA A 90 1.99 -8.71 26.75
CA ALA A 90 2.68 -9.85 27.33
C ALA A 90 4.00 -10.05 26.60
N TYR A 91 5.07 -10.38 27.33
CA TYR A 91 6.37 -10.66 26.75
C TYR A 91 6.83 -12.08 27.11
N SER A 92 7.05 -12.89 26.09
CA SER A 92 7.74 -14.18 26.22
C SER A 92 9.20 -14.00 25.83
N PHE A 93 10.11 -14.45 26.68
CA PHE A 93 11.53 -14.32 26.41
C PHE A 93 11.91 -15.15 25.17
N GLY A 94 12.67 -14.55 24.25
CA GLY A 94 13.15 -15.24 23.05
C GLY A 94 12.11 -15.44 21.95
N THR A 95 10.93 -14.83 22.05
CA THR A 95 9.91 -14.87 20.99
C THR A 95 9.87 -13.56 20.20
N THR A 96 9.57 -13.67 18.91
CA THR A 96 9.23 -12.54 18.05
C THR A 96 7.73 -12.25 18.15
N THR A 97 7.38 -11.01 18.49
CA THR A 97 5.99 -10.55 18.51
C THR A 97 5.70 -9.75 17.25
N ASN A 98 4.72 -10.19 16.48
CA ASN A 98 4.24 -9.47 15.30
C ASN A 98 3.10 -8.52 15.69
N LEU A 99 3.28 -7.22 15.46
CA LEU A 99 2.28 -6.19 15.73
C LEU A 99 1.22 -6.05 14.62
N GLY A 100 1.36 -6.82 13.54
CA GLY A 100 0.44 -6.77 12.40
C GLY A 100 0.70 -5.58 11.48
N ILE A 101 -0.38 -5.02 10.95
CA ILE A 101 -0.36 -3.86 10.06
C ILE A 101 -0.76 -2.61 10.83
N ILE A 102 0.05 -1.57 10.72
CA ILE A 102 -0.26 -0.23 11.21
C ILE A 102 -0.59 0.63 10.00
N PHE A 103 -1.78 1.20 9.99
CA PHE A 103 -2.18 2.12 8.94
C PHE A 103 -1.82 3.56 9.33
N LEU A 104 -1.31 4.32 8.37
CA LEU A 104 -1.22 5.77 8.46
C LEU A 104 -2.18 6.39 7.44
N THR A 105 -2.98 7.33 7.90
CA THR A 105 -3.87 8.12 7.05
C THR A 105 -3.02 9.12 6.26
N PRO A 106 -3.06 9.13 4.92
CA PRO A 106 -2.42 10.19 4.14
C PRO A 106 -3.09 11.54 4.41
N ASP A 107 -2.33 12.61 4.29
CA ASP A 107 -2.88 13.96 4.36
C ASP A 107 -3.66 14.27 3.07
N ASP A 108 -4.80 14.96 3.21
CA ASP A 108 -5.66 15.46 2.12
C ASP A 108 -6.23 16.81 2.58
N ALA A 109 -5.45 17.87 2.34
CA ALA A 109 -5.71 19.19 2.89
C ALA A 109 -6.93 19.87 2.25
N ASP A 110 -7.24 19.55 0.99
CA ASP A 110 -8.38 20.11 0.26
C ASP A 110 -9.62 19.18 0.29
N SER A 111 -9.49 18.00 0.90
CA SER A 111 -10.55 17.00 1.09
C SER A 111 -11.18 16.52 -0.22
N ASN A 112 -10.36 16.42 -1.27
CA ASN A 112 -10.82 16.03 -2.61
C ASN A 112 -10.79 14.50 -2.83
N GLY A 113 -10.28 13.72 -1.85
CA GLY A 113 -10.18 12.26 -1.93
C GLY A 113 -8.95 11.74 -2.67
N ILE A 114 -7.98 12.61 -2.94
CA ILE A 114 -6.64 12.32 -3.45
C ILE A 114 -5.64 12.78 -2.39
N ALA A 115 -4.65 11.94 -2.09
CA ALA A 115 -3.65 12.28 -1.08
C ALA A 115 -2.71 13.41 -1.56
N ASP A 116 -2.44 14.38 -0.69
CA ASP A 116 -1.51 15.50 -0.93
C ASP A 116 -0.15 14.97 -1.40
N GLY A 117 0.32 13.87 -0.81
CA GLY A 117 1.60 13.27 -1.19
C GLY A 117 1.67 12.71 -2.60
N TRP A 118 0.55 12.27 -3.16
CA TRP A 118 0.48 11.88 -4.57
C TRP A 118 0.40 13.11 -5.47
N GLN A 119 -0.41 14.12 -5.10
CA GLN A 119 -0.51 15.39 -5.83
C GLN A 119 0.86 16.08 -5.94
N ASP A 120 1.58 16.19 -4.81
CA ASP A 120 2.90 16.79 -4.74
C ASP A 120 3.93 16.07 -5.63
N ARG A 121 3.81 14.73 -5.77
CA ARG A 121 4.70 13.93 -6.60
C ARG A 121 4.45 14.15 -8.09
N CYS A 122 3.19 14.23 -8.49
CA CYS A 122 2.80 14.31 -9.91
C CYS A 122 2.84 15.76 -10.43
N PHE A 123 2.26 16.70 -9.69
CA PHE A 123 2.08 18.08 -10.13
C PHE A 123 3.03 19.08 -9.45
N GLY A 124 3.67 18.68 -8.36
CA GLY A 124 4.51 19.53 -7.53
C GLY A 124 3.76 20.12 -6.33
N VAL A 125 4.53 20.68 -5.40
CA VAL A 125 4.06 21.03 -4.06
C VAL A 125 2.95 22.10 -4.09
N ASN A 126 1.86 21.84 -3.37
CA ASN A 126 0.69 22.74 -3.22
C ASN A 126 -0.02 23.08 -4.55
N GLN A 127 0.02 22.19 -5.55
CA GLN A 127 -0.82 22.35 -6.73
C GLN A 127 -2.22 21.77 -6.48
N PRO A 128 -3.30 22.54 -6.69
CA PRO A 128 -4.64 21.99 -6.59
C PRO A 128 -4.88 21.03 -7.76
N VAL A 129 -5.32 19.82 -7.46
CA VAL A 129 -5.67 18.80 -8.47
C VAL A 129 -7.16 18.60 -8.43
N GLN A 130 -7.81 18.57 -9.60
CA GLN A 130 -9.24 18.27 -9.68
C GLN A 130 -9.41 16.76 -9.93
N PRO A 131 -10.12 16.01 -9.06
CA PRO A 131 -10.22 14.56 -9.20
C PRO A 131 -10.84 14.07 -10.51
N GLU A 132 -11.75 14.85 -11.08
CA GLU A 132 -12.48 14.53 -12.32
C GLU A 132 -11.82 15.11 -13.59
N ALA A 133 -10.71 15.84 -13.46
CA ALA A 133 -9.95 16.33 -14.60
C ALA A 133 -9.09 15.21 -15.19
N ASP A 134 -8.78 15.37 -16.48
CA ASP A 134 -7.90 14.52 -17.29
C ASP A 134 -6.81 15.47 -17.81
N ASP A 135 -5.76 15.66 -16.99
CA ASP A 135 -4.76 16.72 -17.18
C ASP A 135 -3.79 16.44 -18.34
N ASP A 136 -3.55 15.16 -18.66
CA ASP A 136 -2.70 14.73 -19.77
C ASP A 136 -3.48 14.30 -21.03
N HIS A 137 -4.81 14.24 -20.96
CA HIS A 137 -5.74 13.91 -22.03
C HIS A 137 -5.64 12.46 -22.53
N ASP A 138 -5.37 11.51 -21.63
CA ASP A 138 -5.35 10.07 -21.92
C ASP A 138 -6.74 9.39 -21.83
N GLY A 139 -7.75 10.13 -21.32
CA GLY A 139 -9.11 9.66 -21.14
C GLY A 139 -9.40 9.04 -19.76
N GLN A 140 -8.45 9.04 -18.85
CA GLN A 140 -8.61 8.72 -17.44
C GLN A 140 -8.64 9.99 -16.60
N SER A 141 -9.43 9.98 -15.52
CA SER A 141 -9.39 11.10 -14.59
C SER A 141 -8.25 10.96 -13.59
N ASN A 142 -7.75 12.08 -13.05
CA ASN A 142 -6.75 12.11 -11.98
C ASN A 142 -7.09 11.18 -10.81
N GLN A 143 -8.39 11.02 -10.47
CA GLN A 143 -8.82 10.07 -9.44
C GLN A 143 -8.63 8.61 -9.85
N GLN A 144 -8.95 8.26 -11.10
CA GLN A 144 -8.73 6.92 -11.62
C GLN A 144 -7.24 6.59 -11.66
N GLU A 145 -6.43 7.57 -12.04
CA GLU A 145 -4.98 7.47 -12.05
C GLU A 145 -4.38 7.34 -10.65
N TYR A 146 -4.91 8.07 -9.67
CA TYR A 146 -4.56 7.88 -8.25
C TYR A 146 -4.85 6.45 -7.76
N TRP A 147 -6.00 5.88 -8.17
CA TRP A 147 -6.35 4.49 -7.86
C TRP A 147 -5.45 3.49 -8.58
N ALA A 148 -5.08 3.76 -9.83
CA ALA A 148 -4.21 2.90 -10.63
C ALA A 148 -2.71 3.06 -10.33
N HIS A 149 -2.32 4.14 -9.64
CA HIS A 149 -0.94 4.59 -9.43
C HIS A 149 -0.21 4.91 -10.75
N THR A 150 -0.89 5.62 -11.65
CA THR A 150 -0.30 6.17 -12.89
C THR A 150 0.15 7.62 -12.70
N ASP A 151 0.68 8.23 -13.77
CA ASP A 151 1.22 9.58 -13.75
C ASP A 151 0.32 10.50 -14.60
N PRO A 152 -0.49 11.37 -13.96
CA PRO A 152 -1.50 12.19 -14.62
C PRO A 152 -0.94 13.36 -15.43
N THR A 153 0.38 13.39 -15.60
CA THR A 153 1.09 14.39 -16.40
C THR A 153 1.72 13.78 -17.65
N ASP A 154 1.60 12.47 -17.83
CA ASP A 154 2.16 11.71 -18.94
C ASP A 154 1.12 10.75 -19.52
N ALA A 155 0.53 11.12 -20.66
CA ALA A 155 -0.51 10.34 -21.33
C ALA A 155 -0.06 8.93 -21.79
N ALA A 156 1.24 8.60 -21.69
CA ALA A 156 1.74 7.24 -21.89
C ALA A 156 1.65 6.36 -20.63
N SER A 157 1.44 6.96 -19.47
CA SER A 157 1.30 6.32 -18.16
C SER A 157 -0.18 6.10 -17.85
N PHE A 158 -0.76 5.04 -18.40
CA PHE A 158 -2.19 4.77 -18.24
C PHE A 158 -2.49 3.32 -17.88
N PHE A 159 -3.60 3.10 -17.17
CA PHE A 159 -4.00 1.75 -16.78
C PHE A 159 -4.67 1.04 -17.94
N SER A 160 -4.00 0.01 -18.46
CA SER A 160 -4.52 -0.77 -19.58
C SER A 160 -4.42 -2.27 -19.34
N CYS A 161 -5.36 -2.98 -19.97
CA CYS A 161 -5.37 -4.44 -20.02
C CYS A 161 -5.02 -4.88 -21.44
N ALA A 162 -3.98 -5.69 -21.57
CA ALA A 162 -3.50 -6.21 -22.85
C ALA A 162 -3.81 -7.70 -23.00
N ILE A 163 -3.98 -8.13 -24.25
CA ILE A 163 -3.97 -9.53 -24.66
C ILE A 163 -2.58 -9.82 -25.23
N PRO A 164 -1.76 -10.68 -24.61
CA PRO A 164 -0.43 -10.98 -25.12
C PRO A 164 -0.49 -11.77 -26.43
N GLU A 165 0.40 -11.44 -27.40
CA GLU A 165 0.44 -12.06 -28.75
C GLU A 165 0.48 -13.60 -28.75
N ALA A 166 1.10 -14.21 -27.73
CA ALA A 166 1.24 -15.67 -27.66
C ALA A 166 -0.04 -16.40 -27.17
N ALA A 167 -1.08 -15.69 -26.77
CA ALA A 167 -2.28 -16.27 -26.15
C ALA A 167 -3.23 -16.97 -27.15
N GLU A 168 -3.11 -16.70 -28.45
CA GLU A 168 -4.12 -17.11 -29.45
C GLU A 168 -4.32 -18.62 -29.59
N THR A 169 -3.38 -19.45 -29.11
CA THR A 169 -3.46 -20.91 -29.27
C THR A 169 -4.05 -21.67 -28.08
N GLN A 170 -4.28 -21.04 -26.91
CA GLN A 170 -4.71 -21.75 -25.69
C GLN A 170 -5.85 -21.09 -24.89
N GLY A 171 -6.52 -20.08 -25.43
CA GLY A 171 -7.67 -19.41 -24.80
C GLY A 171 -7.49 -17.91 -24.69
N LEU A 172 -8.27 -17.24 -23.82
CA LEU A 172 -8.13 -15.80 -23.60
C LEU A 172 -7.18 -15.55 -22.43
N THR A 173 -6.07 -14.86 -22.69
CA THR A 173 -5.17 -14.36 -21.63
C THR A 173 -5.26 -12.84 -21.57
N LEU A 174 -5.40 -12.32 -20.35
CA LEU A 174 -5.42 -10.90 -20.05
C LEU A 174 -4.27 -10.59 -19.10
N THR A 175 -3.53 -9.52 -19.38
CA THR A 175 -2.43 -9.03 -18.54
C THR A 175 -2.60 -7.54 -18.30
N TRP A 176 -2.34 -7.09 -17.07
CA TRP A 176 -2.43 -5.67 -16.69
C TRP A 176 -1.30 -5.31 -15.70
N PRO A 177 -0.83 -4.05 -15.70
CA PRO A 177 0.14 -3.58 -14.73
C PRO A 177 -0.48 -3.52 -13.34
N THR A 178 0.34 -3.61 -12.29
CA THR A 178 -0.14 -3.56 -10.92
C THR A 178 0.67 -2.62 -10.05
N ALA A 179 -0.02 -2.02 -9.08
CA ALA A 179 0.55 -1.13 -8.09
C ALA A 179 0.39 -1.72 -6.68
N PRO A 180 1.43 -1.70 -5.83
CA PRO A 180 1.39 -2.33 -4.52
C PRO A 180 0.25 -1.80 -3.65
N GLY A 181 -0.44 -2.70 -2.93
CA GLY A 181 -1.57 -2.36 -2.07
C GLY A 181 -2.92 -2.24 -2.78
N ARG A 182 -2.92 -2.03 -4.10
CA ARG A 182 -4.17 -1.95 -4.89
C ARG A 182 -4.80 -3.32 -5.06
N ILE A 183 -6.13 -3.31 -5.15
CA ILE A 183 -6.94 -4.51 -5.36
C ILE A 183 -7.42 -4.56 -6.81
N TYR A 184 -7.17 -5.68 -7.48
CA TYR A 184 -7.60 -5.92 -8.85
C TYR A 184 -8.66 -7.01 -8.89
N SER A 185 -9.69 -6.80 -9.71
CA SER A 185 -10.70 -7.81 -10.00
C SER A 185 -11.01 -7.85 -11.49
N LEU A 186 -11.14 -9.06 -12.02
CA LEU A 186 -11.58 -9.25 -13.40
C LEU A 186 -13.10 -9.29 -13.41
N GLN A 187 -13.72 -8.47 -14.25
CA GLN A 187 -15.15 -8.45 -14.47
C GLN A 187 -15.48 -8.82 -15.91
N SER A 188 -16.63 -9.43 -16.09
CA SER A 188 -17.12 -9.85 -17.39
C SER A 188 -18.57 -9.44 -17.60
N CYS A 189 -18.94 -9.25 -18.86
CA CYS A 189 -20.28 -8.90 -19.27
C CYS A 189 -20.62 -9.48 -20.65
N ASP A 190 -21.89 -9.84 -20.85
CA ASP A 190 -22.36 -10.37 -22.13
C ASP A 190 -22.78 -9.27 -23.11
N GLN A 191 -23.08 -8.07 -22.63
CA GLN A 191 -23.51 -6.92 -23.43
C GLN A 191 -22.92 -5.62 -22.89
N LEU A 192 -22.18 -4.88 -23.72
CA LEU A 192 -21.41 -3.72 -23.29
C LEU A 192 -22.27 -2.55 -22.76
N GLU A 193 -23.40 -2.27 -23.41
CA GLU A 193 -24.21 -1.05 -23.13
C GLU A 193 -25.26 -1.24 -22.03
N SER A 194 -25.88 -2.42 -21.95
CA SER A 194 -27.01 -2.70 -21.06
C SER A 194 -26.76 -3.83 -20.06
N GLY A 195 -25.63 -4.52 -20.18
CA GLY A 195 -25.31 -5.66 -19.34
C GLY A 195 -24.77 -5.25 -17.98
N LEU A 196 -24.99 -6.10 -16.98
CA LEU A 196 -24.40 -5.94 -15.66
C LEU A 196 -23.02 -6.58 -15.64
N TRP A 197 -22.02 -5.79 -15.28
CA TRP A 197 -20.67 -6.30 -15.04
C TRP A 197 -20.64 -7.11 -13.74
N SER A 198 -20.27 -8.38 -13.84
CA SER A 198 -20.11 -9.27 -12.68
C SER A 198 -18.65 -9.64 -12.49
N ARG A 199 -18.22 -9.88 -11.24
CA ARG A 199 -16.85 -10.30 -10.94
C ARG A 199 -16.65 -11.74 -11.38
N LEU A 200 -15.74 -11.93 -12.33
CA LEU A 200 -15.33 -13.24 -12.84
C LEU A 200 -14.21 -13.85 -12.00
N ALA A 201 -13.23 -13.04 -11.59
CA ALA A 201 -12.08 -13.50 -10.82
C ALA A 201 -11.49 -12.40 -9.91
N GLY A 202 -10.62 -12.80 -8.98
CA GLY A 202 -10.14 -11.95 -7.89
C GLY A 202 -11.12 -11.87 -6.71
N PRO A 203 -10.92 -10.95 -5.75
CA PRO A 203 -9.93 -9.88 -5.75
C PRO A 203 -8.49 -10.38 -5.51
N TRP A 204 -7.51 -9.69 -6.09
CA TRP A 204 -6.09 -9.90 -5.81
C TRP A 204 -5.46 -8.59 -5.36
N THR A 205 -4.69 -8.64 -4.26
CA THR A 205 -3.89 -7.49 -3.82
C THR A 205 -2.49 -7.64 -4.37
N ALA A 206 -1.97 -6.59 -5.02
CA ALA A 206 -0.60 -6.59 -5.51
C ALA A 206 0.40 -6.31 -4.38
N ASP A 207 1.51 -7.02 -4.36
CA ASP A 207 2.66 -6.73 -3.50
C ASP A 207 3.71 -5.86 -4.22
N VAL A 208 4.81 -5.55 -3.55
CA VAL A 208 5.91 -4.73 -4.10
C VAL A 208 6.70 -5.38 -5.23
N GLN A 209 6.59 -6.69 -5.41
CA GLN A 209 7.34 -7.46 -6.42
C GLN A 209 6.48 -7.76 -7.65
N THR A 210 5.16 -7.62 -7.53
CA THR A 210 4.19 -7.88 -8.59
C THR A 210 4.04 -6.63 -9.45
N ALA A 211 4.78 -6.56 -10.55
CA ALA A 211 4.67 -5.47 -11.54
C ALA A 211 3.49 -5.64 -12.51
N SER A 212 3.04 -6.89 -12.72
CA SER A 212 1.91 -7.23 -13.59
C SER A 212 1.20 -8.48 -13.10
N MET A 213 -0.12 -8.54 -13.33
CA MET A 213 -0.92 -9.75 -13.12
C MET A 213 -1.43 -10.29 -14.45
N THR A 214 -1.61 -11.60 -14.52
CA THR A 214 -2.11 -12.30 -15.70
C THR A 214 -3.21 -13.26 -15.30
N TRP A 215 -4.28 -13.30 -16.10
CA TRP A 215 -5.35 -14.26 -15.99
C TRP A 215 -5.56 -14.95 -17.33
N THR A 216 -5.65 -16.28 -17.32
CA THR A 216 -5.87 -17.10 -18.52
C THR A 216 -7.14 -17.94 -18.35
N ASN A 217 -8.05 -17.83 -19.31
CA ASN A 217 -9.16 -18.76 -19.46
C ASN A 217 -8.78 -19.90 -20.40
N ALA A 218 -8.66 -21.12 -19.86
CA ALA A 218 -8.32 -22.30 -20.65
C ALA A 218 -9.53 -22.96 -21.36
N SER A 219 -10.77 -22.49 -21.13
CA SER A 219 -11.97 -23.05 -21.76
C SER A 219 -12.57 -22.11 -22.81
N SER A 220 -12.95 -22.69 -23.96
CA SER A 220 -13.66 -22.02 -25.06
C SER A 220 -15.19 -22.02 -24.91
N ALA A 221 -15.73 -22.61 -23.83
CA ALA A 221 -17.16 -22.73 -23.60
C ALA A 221 -17.65 -21.60 -22.69
N GLY A 222 -18.51 -20.73 -23.23
CA GLY A 222 -19.16 -19.65 -22.45
C GLY A 222 -18.25 -18.44 -22.21
N MET A 223 -17.56 -17.96 -23.24
CA MET A 223 -16.87 -16.67 -23.15
C MET A 223 -17.91 -15.56 -23.02
N ALA A 224 -17.81 -14.78 -21.95
CA ALA A 224 -18.44 -13.47 -21.91
C ALA A 224 -17.90 -12.65 -23.08
N SER A 225 -18.73 -11.81 -23.67
CA SER A 225 -18.32 -11.04 -24.85
C SER A 225 -17.37 -9.90 -24.51
N TYR A 226 -17.40 -9.42 -23.26
CA TYR A 226 -16.61 -8.29 -22.81
C TYR A 226 -15.96 -8.56 -21.46
N TYR A 227 -14.73 -8.11 -21.31
CA TYR A 227 -13.93 -8.21 -20.10
C TYR A 227 -13.40 -6.83 -19.74
N ARG A 228 -13.28 -6.56 -18.44
CA ARG A 228 -12.56 -5.39 -17.92
C ARG A 228 -11.86 -5.74 -16.63
N VAL A 229 -10.70 -5.15 -16.42
CA VAL A 229 -10.01 -5.19 -15.13
C VAL A 229 -10.44 -3.96 -14.36
N ARG A 230 -10.90 -4.17 -13.12
CA ARG A 230 -11.26 -3.10 -12.21
C ARG A 230 -10.19 -3.02 -11.12
N VAL A 231 -9.57 -1.85 -10.99
CA VAL A 231 -8.75 -1.47 -9.85
C VAL A 231 -9.62 -0.80 -8.79
N THR A 232 -9.42 -1.15 -7.53
CA THR A 232 -10.04 -0.51 -6.37
C THR A 232 -9.03 -0.35 -5.24
N LEU A 233 -9.26 0.65 -4.42
CA LEU A 233 -8.64 0.79 -3.11
C LEU A 233 -9.22 -0.27 -2.12
N PRO A 234 -8.49 -0.65 -1.06
CA PRO A 234 -8.90 -1.67 -0.07
C PRO A 234 -10.16 -1.34 0.75
#